data_AF-A0A1S3XTL8-F1
#
_entry.id   AF-A0A1S3XTL8-F1
#
_cell.length_a   1.000
_cell.length_b   1.000
_cell.length_c   1.000
_cell.angle_alpha   90.00
_cell.angle_beta   90.00
_cell.angle_gamma   90.00
#
_symmetry.space_group_name_H-M   'P 1'
#
loop_
_entity.id
_entity.type
_entity.pdbx_description
1 polymer ?
#
loop_
_entity_poly.entity_id
_entity_poly.type
_entity_poly.pdbx_seq_one_letter_code
_entity_poly.pdbx_strand_id
1 'polypeptide(L)'
;MAVIPTVTVTSTGARLLSLRRMLSTTATTASSSLSSLCYLKQGYYPLQRRRILPARKLVIRAARTESKGVSLGFRAPNFELTEPLTGKVWKLDDFEPYPALLVMFICNHCPFVIHLKKDIVKLSNFYMKKGLAVVGISSNSVVTHPQSQEVAKDFGAVCTPEFFLFKKDGRRPFELVYHGQFDDSRPSNNAPVTGRDLSLAIDCVLSGQPVSSNQKPSIGCSIKWHPGAKQ
;
A
#
# COMPACT_ATOMS: atom_id res chain seq x y z
N MET A 1 40.31 -35.81 2.00
CA MET A 1 39.83 -36.55 3.19
C MET A 1 39.20 -35.52 4.12
N ALA A 2 37.95 -35.55 4.60
CA ALA A 2 36.82 -36.48 4.56
C ALA A 2 35.55 -35.61 4.81
N VAL A 3 34.53 -35.68 3.95
CA VAL A 3 33.22 -36.34 4.14
C VAL A 3 32.10 -35.40 4.65
N ILE A 4 31.13 -35.18 3.77
CA ILE A 4 29.81 -34.58 3.96
C ILE A 4 28.83 -35.67 4.42
N PRO A 5 27.82 -35.39 5.26
CA PRO A 5 26.64 -36.24 5.35
C PRO A 5 25.43 -35.60 4.63
N THR A 6 25.00 -36.28 3.57
CA THR A 6 23.66 -36.27 2.98
C THR A 6 22.64 -36.85 3.96
N VAL A 7 21.45 -36.25 4.05
CA VAL A 7 20.25 -36.92 4.61
C VAL A 7 19.09 -36.77 3.65
N THR A 8 18.54 -37.93 3.31
CA THR A 8 17.44 -38.24 2.38
C THR A 8 16.06 -37.91 2.95
N VAL A 9 15.16 -37.54 2.03
CA VAL A 9 13.71 -37.37 2.24
C VAL A 9 13.02 -38.73 2.16
N THR A 10 12.03 -38.98 3.02
CA THR A 10 11.01 -40.02 2.82
C THR A 10 9.61 -39.45 2.97
N SER A 11 8.78 -39.73 1.97
CA SER A 11 7.36 -39.40 1.88
C SER A 11 6.52 -40.58 2.36
N THR A 12 5.50 -40.34 3.18
CA THR A 12 4.38 -41.26 3.35
C THR A 12 3.08 -40.47 3.46
N GLY A 13 2.18 -40.74 2.51
CA GLY A 13 0.83 -40.21 2.49
C GLY A 13 -0.12 -41.04 3.35
N ALA A 14 -1.23 -40.41 3.75
CA ALA A 14 -2.45 -41.11 4.12
C ALA A 14 -3.66 -40.28 3.65
N ARG A 15 -4.43 -40.90 2.75
CA ARG A 15 -5.76 -40.50 2.28
C ARG A 15 -6.82 -41.13 3.20
N LEU A 16 -8.08 -40.78 2.94
CA LEU A 16 -9.35 -41.36 3.46
C LEU A 16 -9.86 -40.66 4.74
N LEU A 17 -11.15 -40.33 4.93
CA LEU A 17 -12.39 -40.57 4.18
C LEU A 17 -13.43 -39.50 4.57
N SER A 18 -14.25 -39.13 3.59
CA SER A 18 -15.47 -38.34 3.76
C SER A 18 -16.54 -39.17 4.48
N LEU A 19 -17.21 -38.59 5.48
CA LEU A 19 -18.48 -39.08 6.01
C LEU A 19 -19.54 -37.96 5.90
N ARG A 20 -20.34 -38.04 4.83
CA ARG A 20 -21.65 -37.39 4.74
C ARG A 20 -22.62 -38.12 5.66
N ARG A 21 -23.31 -37.40 6.55
CA ARG A 21 -24.50 -37.90 7.24
C ARG A 21 -25.71 -37.14 6.75
N MET A 22 -26.53 -37.83 5.96
CA MET A 22 -27.89 -37.46 5.58
C MET A 22 -28.83 -37.85 6.71
N LEU A 23 -29.71 -36.94 7.14
CA LEU A 23 -30.88 -37.26 7.94
C LEU A 23 -32.07 -36.49 7.37
N SER A 24 -32.96 -37.26 6.77
CA SER A 24 -34.31 -36.94 6.32
C SER A 24 -35.30 -37.07 7.48
N THR A 25 -36.31 -36.19 7.57
CA THR A 25 -37.63 -36.55 8.15
C THR A 25 -38.70 -35.51 7.79
N THR A 26 -39.55 -35.91 6.84
CA THR A 26 -41.03 -35.90 6.91
C THR A 26 -41.79 -34.61 7.21
N ALA A 27 -42.47 -34.09 6.18
CA ALA A 27 -43.57 -33.13 6.30
C ALA A 27 -44.91 -33.86 6.35
N THR A 28 -45.67 -33.67 7.43
CA THR A 28 -46.99 -34.25 7.66
C THR A 28 -48.07 -33.32 7.11
N THR A 29 -48.91 -33.86 6.23
CA THR A 29 -50.15 -33.29 5.72
C THR A 29 -51.26 -33.33 6.77
N ALA A 30 -52.01 -32.24 6.92
CA ALA A 30 -53.32 -32.26 7.59
C ALA A 30 -54.32 -31.37 6.84
N SER A 31 -55.39 -32.03 6.41
CA SER A 31 -56.59 -31.52 5.73
C SER A 31 -57.69 -31.17 6.73
N SER A 32 -58.55 -30.21 6.37
CA SER A 32 -59.94 -29.94 6.80
C SER A 32 -60.10 -28.44 7.07
N SER A 33 -61.15 -27.72 6.73
CA SER A 33 -62.47 -27.99 6.15
C SER A 33 -63.07 -26.62 5.84
N LEU A 34 -63.87 -26.52 4.78
CA LEU A 34 -64.57 -25.31 4.35
C LEU A 34 -65.73 -24.95 5.28
N SER A 35 -65.87 -23.67 5.61
CA SER A 35 -67.15 -23.06 6.01
C SER A 35 -67.25 -21.63 5.49
N SER A 36 -68.36 -21.39 4.79
CA SER A 36 -68.77 -20.13 4.14
C SER A 36 -69.08 -19.01 5.13
N LEU A 37 -68.80 -17.76 4.75
CA LEU A 37 -69.79 -16.69 4.46
C LEU A 37 -69.19 -15.27 4.57
N CYS A 38 -69.88 -14.36 3.89
CA CYS A 38 -69.83 -12.89 3.98
C CYS A 38 -68.82 -12.17 3.07
N TYR A 39 -69.29 -11.94 1.84
CA TYR A 39 -68.78 -10.90 0.93
C TYR A 39 -69.06 -9.50 1.50
N LEU A 40 -68.01 -8.82 1.96
CA LEU A 40 -67.96 -7.35 2.03
C LEU A 40 -67.09 -6.87 0.88
N LYS A 41 -67.71 -6.25 -0.13
CA LYS A 41 -67.00 -5.52 -1.20
C LYS A 41 -66.38 -4.25 -0.61
N GLN A 42 -65.21 -4.39 0.01
CA GLN A 42 -64.29 -3.28 0.21
C GLN A 42 -63.31 -3.27 -0.97
N GLY A 43 -63.23 -2.12 -1.65
CA GLY A 43 -62.31 -1.90 -2.76
C GLY A 43 -60.87 -2.04 -2.27
N TYR A 44 -60.29 -3.22 -2.49
CA TYR A 44 -58.86 -3.45 -2.37
C TYR A 44 -58.17 -2.89 -3.60
N TYR A 45 -57.67 -1.66 -3.50
CA TYR A 45 -56.58 -1.23 -4.39
C TYR A 45 -55.35 -2.05 -4.02
N PRO A 46 -54.79 -2.87 -4.93
CA PRO A 46 -53.55 -3.57 -4.63
C PRO A 46 -52.46 -2.51 -4.44
N LEU A 47 -51.93 -2.41 -3.22
CA LEU A 47 -50.68 -1.72 -2.98
C LEU A 47 -49.61 -2.44 -3.80
N GLN A 48 -49.32 -1.92 -4.99
CA GLN A 48 -48.19 -2.38 -5.79
C GLN A 48 -46.93 -2.21 -4.94
N ARG A 49 -46.40 -3.33 -4.48
CA ARG A 49 -45.13 -3.43 -3.77
C ARG A 49 -44.06 -2.90 -4.71
N ARG A 50 -43.70 -1.62 -4.55
CA ARG A 50 -42.58 -1.01 -5.28
C ARG A 50 -41.37 -1.90 -5.08
N ARG A 51 -40.88 -2.51 -6.16
CA ARG A 51 -39.58 -3.20 -6.15
C ARG A 51 -38.54 -2.15 -5.80
N ILE A 52 -38.05 -2.20 -4.56
CA ILE A 52 -36.90 -1.42 -4.15
C ILE A 52 -35.73 -2.01 -4.95
N LEU A 53 -35.31 -1.30 -5.99
CA LEU A 53 -34.06 -1.61 -6.67
C LEU A 53 -32.95 -1.54 -5.62
N PRO A 54 -32.03 -2.53 -5.56
CA PRO A 54 -30.95 -2.46 -4.60
C PRO A 54 -30.20 -1.16 -4.82
N ALA A 55 -30.03 -0.38 -3.75
CA ALA A 55 -29.28 0.86 -3.80
C ALA A 55 -27.92 0.55 -4.43
N ARG A 56 -27.64 1.14 -5.60
CA ARG A 56 -26.32 1.04 -6.21
C ARG A 56 -25.33 1.63 -5.21
N LYS A 57 -24.54 0.76 -4.57
CA LYS A 57 -23.49 1.18 -3.66
C LYS A 57 -22.52 2.04 -4.47
N LEU A 58 -22.51 3.35 -4.23
CA LEU A 58 -21.56 4.25 -4.85
C LEU A 58 -20.16 3.81 -4.39
N VAL A 59 -19.41 3.14 -5.27
CA VAL A 59 -18.02 2.78 -5.00
C VAL A 59 -17.16 3.96 -5.45
N ILE A 60 -16.90 4.90 -4.54
CA ILE A 60 -15.90 5.95 -4.77
C ILE A 60 -14.53 5.25 -4.76
N ARG A 61 -13.97 5.00 -5.95
CA ARG A 61 -12.58 4.56 -6.08
C ARG A 61 -11.73 5.82 -6.15
N ALA A 62 -10.83 6.01 -5.19
CA ALA A 62 -9.81 7.03 -5.32
C ALA A 62 -9.04 6.79 -6.63
N ALA A 63 -8.84 7.86 -7.42
CA ALA A 63 -8.08 7.79 -8.65
C ALA A 63 -6.68 7.21 -8.35
N ARG A 64 -6.30 6.18 -9.10
CA ARG A 64 -4.98 5.55 -9.00
C ARG A 64 -4.01 6.35 -9.85
N THR A 65 -2.90 6.73 -9.25
CA THR A 65 -1.83 7.47 -9.92
C THR A 65 -0.55 6.68 -9.77
N GLU A 66 0.15 6.49 -10.88
CA GLU A 66 1.47 5.87 -10.91
C GLU A 66 2.53 6.96 -10.72
N SER A 67 3.65 6.62 -10.08
CA SER A 67 4.78 7.53 -9.97
C SER A 67 5.33 7.87 -11.36
N LYS A 68 5.72 9.14 -11.57
CA LYS A 68 6.29 9.56 -12.85
C LYS A 68 7.76 9.14 -12.91
N GLY A 69 8.25 8.80 -14.11
CA GLY A 69 9.65 8.45 -14.30
C GLY A 69 10.56 9.65 -14.05
N VAL A 70 11.08 9.78 -12.83
CA VAL A 70 12.20 10.68 -12.52
C VAL A 70 13.48 10.05 -13.04
N SER A 71 14.34 10.85 -13.69
CA SER A 71 15.61 10.37 -14.24
C SER A 71 16.53 9.86 -13.13
N LEU A 72 17.05 8.64 -13.27
CA LEU A 72 18.12 8.13 -12.39
C LEU A 72 19.33 9.06 -12.46
N GLY A 73 20.03 9.24 -11.33
CA GLY A 73 21.07 10.26 -11.17
C GLY A 73 20.53 11.67 -10.84
N PHE A 74 19.21 11.82 -10.70
CA PHE A 74 18.62 13.05 -10.15
C PHE A 74 19.15 13.31 -8.75
N ARG A 75 19.57 14.55 -8.51
CA ARG A 75 20.13 14.99 -7.22
C ARG A 75 18.98 15.22 -6.26
N ALA A 76 19.10 14.71 -5.03
CA ALA A 76 18.11 14.98 -3.98
C ALA A 76 17.93 16.49 -3.80
N PRO A 77 16.71 17.03 -3.95
CA PRO A 77 16.43 18.43 -3.66
C PRO A 77 16.71 18.75 -2.19
N ASN A 78 17.23 19.95 -1.95
CA ASN A 78 17.33 20.45 -0.58
C ASN A 78 15.92 20.64 -0.02
N PHE A 79 15.74 20.30 1.25
CA PHE A 79 14.53 20.58 1.99
C PHE A 79 14.86 21.01 3.41
N GLU A 80 13.95 21.74 4.02
CA GLU A 80 13.97 22.10 5.42
C GLU A 80 12.55 21.91 5.96
N LEU A 81 12.34 20.84 6.74
CA LEU A 81 11.02 20.42 7.19
C LEU A 81 11.01 20.23 8.71
N THR A 82 10.00 20.77 9.36
CA THR A 82 9.78 20.61 10.80
C THR A 82 9.12 19.27 11.10
N GLU A 83 9.72 18.49 11.99
CA GLU A 83 9.14 17.26 12.52
C GLU A 83 7.97 17.59 13.48
N PRO A 84 6.75 17.09 13.22
CA PRO A 84 5.57 17.47 14.01
C PRO A 84 5.61 17.07 15.49
N LEU A 85 6.34 16.02 15.85
CA LEU A 85 6.35 15.47 17.22
C LEU A 85 7.34 16.20 18.13
N THR A 86 8.50 16.60 17.59
CA THR A 86 9.61 17.16 18.36
C THR A 86 9.79 18.65 18.11
N GLY A 87 9.23 19.19 17.03
CA GLY A 87 9.50 20.54 16.54
C GLY A 87 10.91 20.69 15.94
N LYS A 88 11.69 19.61 15.86
CA LYS A 88 13.03 19.65 15.28
C LYS A 88 12.93 19.90 13.78
N VAL A 89 13.73 20.84 13.28
CA VAL A 89 13.89 21.06 11.85
C VAL A 89 14.94 20.09 11.30
N TRP A 90 14.58 19.40 10.22
CA TRP A 90 15.45 18.48 9.51
C TRP A 90 15.79 19.01 8.12
N LYS A 91 17.07 18.96 7.77
CA LYS A 91 17.62 19.36 6.47
C LYS A 91 18.23 18.15 5.76
N LEU A 92 18.38 18.24 4.44
CA LEU A 92 19.08 17.21 3.66
C LEU A 92 20.49 16.92 4.23
N ASP A 93 21.17 17.98 4.68
CA ASP A 93 22.52 17.94 5.26
C ASP A 93 22.63 17.09 6.53
N ASP A 94 21.55 16.96 7.30
CA ASP A 94 21.53 16.16 8.54
C ASP A 94 21.69 14.65 8.26
N PHE A 95 21.47 14.24 7.01
CA PHE A 95 21.58 12.85 6.58
C PHE A 95 22.95 12.51 6.00
N GLU A 96 23.90 13.45 5.95
CA GLU A 96 25.23 13.21 5.39
C GLU A 96 26.05 12.08 6.02
N PRO A 97 25.96 11.81 7.33
CA PRO A 97 26.68 10.69 7.92
C PRO A 97 26.28 9.32 7.35
N TYR A 98 25.13 9.23 6.65
CA TYR A 98 24.57 7.97 6.16
C TYR A 98 24.96 7.70 4.70
N PRO A 99 25.33 6.45 4.35
CA PRO A 99 25.64 6.06 2.97
C PRO A 99 24.41 6.04 2.04
N ALA A 100 23.20 5.94 2.61
CA ALA A 100 21.95 5.86 1.86
C ALA A 100 20.84 6.65 2.56
N LEU A 101 19.96 7.26 1.78
CA LEU A 101 18.80 8.01 2.24
C LEU A 101 17.54 7.53 1.51
N LEU A 102 16.54 7.06 2.26
CA LEU A 102 15.21 6.75 1.75
C LEU A 102 14.25 7.89 2.10
N VAL A 103 13.79 8.62 1.09
CA VAL A 103 12.70 9.59 1.20
C VAL A 103 11.41 8.93 0.73
N MET A 104 10.35 9.02 1.52
CA MET A 104 9.04 8.51 1.16
C MET A 104 7.95 9.56 1.33
N PHE A 105 7.09 9.70 0.31
CA PHE A 105 5.89 10.53 0.39
C PHE A 105 4.70 9.64 0.76
N ILE A 106 4.10 9.92 1.91
CA ILE A 106 3.03 9.09 2.50
C ILE A 106 1.84 9.94 2.96
N CYS A 107 0.73 9.26 3.23
CA CYS A 107 -0.52 9.85 3.68
C CYS A 107 -1.18 8.91 4.70
N ASN A 108 -1.80 9.46 5.73
CA ASN A 108 -2.47 8.69 6.79
C ASN A 108 -3.77 8.00 6.34
N HIS A 109 -4.46 8.51 5.31
CA HIS A 109 -5.75 8.00 4.84
C HIS A 109 -5.70 7.26 3.50
N CYS A 110 -4.53 7.19 2.87
CA CYS A 110 -4.39 6.49 1.60
C CYS A 110 -4.47 4.97 1.81
N PRO A 111 -5.39 4.24 1.13
CA PRO A 111 -5.51 2.79 1.27
C PRO A 111 -4.23 2.05 0.84
N PHE A 112 -3.45 2.58 -0.12
CA PHE A 112 -2.17 2.00 -0.51
C PHE A 112 -1.10 2.14 0.59
N VAL A 113 -1.10 3.27 1.30
CA VAL A 113 -0.18 3.47 2.44
C VAL A 113 -0.62 2.61 3.63
N ILE A 114 -1.93 2.56 3.92
CA ILE A 114 -2.47 1.72 4.99
C ILE A 114 -2.11 0.24 4.77
N HIS A 115 -2.20 -0.23 3.52
CA HIS A 115 -1.80 -1.58 3.10
C HIS A 115 -0.33 -1.89 3.41
N LEU A 116 0.58 -0.92 3.22
CA LEU A 116 2.02 -1.11 3.40
C LEU A 116 2.57 -0.66 4.77
N LYS A 117 1.78 0.06 5.58
CA LYS A 117 2.27 0.78 6.78
C LYS A 117 3.09 -0.09 7.72
N LYS A 118 2.63 -1.32 8.00
CA LYS A 118 3.31 -2.23 8.94
C LYS A 118 4.68 -2.65 8.40
N ASP A 119 4.75 -2.98 7.13
CA ASP A 119 5.96 -3.46 6.47
C ASP A 119 6.95 -2.34 6.17
N ILE A 120 6.48 -1.12 5.88
CA ILE A 120 7.34 0.08 5.82
C ILE A 120 8.06 0.28 7.15
N VAL A 121 7.33 0.23 8.28
CA VAL A 121 7.94 0.39 9.61
C VAL A 121 8.94 -0.73 9.89
N LYS A 122 8.59 -1.98 9.57
CA LYS A 122 9.48 -3.14 9.75
C LYS A 122 10.77 -2.99 8.93
N LEU A 123 10.66 -2.64 7.64
CA LEU A 123 11.76 -2.46 6.72
C LEU A 123 12.66 -1.31 7.17
N SER A 124 12.08 -0.14 7.48
CA SER A 124 12.82 1.03 7.95
C SER A 124 13.62 0.71 9.22
N ASN A 125 12.98 0.12 10.23
CA ASN A 125 13.66 -0.24 11.48
C ASN A 125 14.79 -1.25 11.28
N PHE A 126 14.65 -2.15 10.31
CA PHE A 126 15.69 -3.13 9.98
C PHE A 126 16.90 -2.47 9.32
N TYR A 127 16.68 -1.59 8.34
CA TYR A 127 17.75 -0.97 7.57
C TYR A 127 18.39 0.25 8.24
N MET A 128 17.67 0.96 9.12
CA MET A 128 18.26 2.03 9.93
C MET A 128 19.44 1.52 10.77
N LYS A 129 19.33 0.29 11.29
CA LYS A 129 20.42 -0.37 12.02
C LYS A 129 21.64 -0.70 11.15
N LYS A 130 21.48 -0.70 9.83
CA LYS A 130 22.52 -0.98 8.83
C LYS A 130 23.06 0.29 8.16
N GLY A 131 22.65 1.48 8.61
CA GLY A 131 23.11 2.75 8.07
C GLY A 131 22.21 3.40 7.02
N LEU A 132 20.95 2.96 6.87
CA LEU A 132 19.97 3.69 6.06
C LEU A 132 19.38 4.86 6.86
N ALA A 133 19.47 6.08 6.34
CA ALA A 133 18.64 7.20 6.78
C ALA A 133 17.24 7.09 6.15
N VAL A 134 16.19 7.40 6.91
CA VAL A 134 14.80 7.32 6.44
C VAL A 134 14.04 8.59 6.79
N VAL A 135 13.36 9.18 5.81
CA VAL A 135 12.52 10.37 5.97
C VAL A 135 11.13 10.10 5.38
N GLY A 136 10.11 10.21 6.22
CA GLY A 136 8.70 10.15 5.80
C GLY A 136 8.09 11.55 5.72
N ILE A 137 7.77 12.01 4.52
CA ILE A 137 7.14 13.30 4.28
C ILE A 137 5.64 13.08 4.10
N SER A 138 4.84 13.71 4.96
CA SER A 138 3.37 13.64 4.88
C SER A 138 2.87 14.59 3.81
N SER A 139 2.23 14.05 2.77
CA SER A 139 1.64 14.85 1.68
C SER A 139 0.19 15.25 1.96
N ASN A 140 -0.30 15.08 3.20
CA ASN A 140 -1.74 15.02 3.46
C ASN A 140 -2.39 16.28 4.04
N SER A 141 -1.65 17.33 4.40
CA SER A 141 -2.30 18.54 4.90
C SER A 141 -1.62 19.81 4.41
N VAL A 142 -2.25 20.27 3.34
CA VAL A 142 -2.12 21.52 2.62
C VAL A 142 -2.23 22.75 3.55
N VAL A 143 -3.08 22.67 4.58
CA VAL A 143 -3.34 23.79 5.50
C VAL A 143 -2.31 23.85 6.63
N THR A 144 -1.82 22.71 7.09
CA THR A 144 -0.95 22.67 8.29
C THR A 144 0.53 22.59 7.95
N HIS A 145 0.91 22.17 6.73
CA HIS A 145 2.31 21.97 6.34
C HIS A 145 2.55 22.33 4.86
N PRO A 146 2.43 23.60 4.45
CA PRO A 146 2.55 24.02 3.04
C PRO A 146 3.92 23.71 2.43
N GLN A 147 5.00 23.81 3.21
CA GLN A 147 6.38 23.49 2.79
C GLN A 147 6.52 22.05 2.26
N SER A 148 5.69 21.12 2.75
CA SER A 148 5.71 19.73 2.26
C SER A 148 5.29 19.60 0.79
N GLN A 149 4.52 20.56 0.24
CA GLN A 149 4.14 20.54 -1.17
C GLN A 149 5.25 21.06 -2.09
N GLU A 150 5.98 22.07 -1.67
CA GLU A 150 7.14 22.56 -2.42
C GLU A 150 8.18 21.44 -2.53
N VAL A 151 8.49 20.79 -1.40
CA VAL A 151 9.36 19.61 -1.39
C VAL A 151 8.79 18.47 -2.25
N ALA A 152 7.50 18.19 -2.19
CA ALA A 152 6.89 17.17 -3.06
C ALA A 152 7.01 17.50 -4.56
N LYS A 153 6.90 18.78 -4.94
CA LYS A 153 7.10 19.22 -6.33
C LYS A 153 8.54 19.09 -6.77
N ASP A 154 9.48 19.49 -5.91
CA ASP A 154 10.91 19.44 -6.22
C ASP A 154 11.39 17.99 -6.42
N PHE A 155 10.83 17.05 -5.64
CA PHE A 155 11.07 15.62 -5.84
C PHE A 155 10.29 15.02 -7.02
N GLY A 156 9.34 15.76 -7.60
CA GLY A 156 8.45 15.25 -8.65
C GLY A 156 7.43 14.22 -8.16
N ALA A 157 7.16 14.16 -6.86
CA ALA A 157 6.22 13.20 -6.28
C ALA A 157 4.79 13.49 -6.75
N VAL A 158 4.03 12.44 -7.04
CA VAL A 158 2.68 12.52 -7.60
C VAL A 158 1.66 11.65 -6.87
N CYS A 159 2.11 10.61 -6.16
CA CYS A 159 1.25 9.62 -5.52
C CYS A 159 1.72 9.28 -4.10
N THR A 160 0.90 8.51 -3.38
CA THR A 160 1.22 8.00 -2.04
C THR A 160 0.83 6.52 -1.92
N PRO A 161 1.73 5.62 -1.48
CA PRO A 161 3.13 5.88 -1.17
C PRO A 161 3.98 6.05 -2.42
N GLU A 162 5.04 6.83 -2.30
CA GLU A 162 6.05 7.00 -3.34
C GLU A 162 7.44 7.02 -2.72
N PHE A 163 8.37 6.23 -3.25
CA PHE A 163 9.67 5.95 -2.64
C PHE A 163 10.80 6.47 -3.52
N PHE A 164 11.77 7.13 -2.89
CA PHE A 164 12.98 7.64 -3.51
C PHE A 164 14.18 7.20 -2.66
N LEU A 165 15.01 6.33 -3.20
CA LEU A 165 16.24 5.89 -2.56
C LEU A 165 17.42 6.58 -3.21
N PHE A 166 18.20 7.25 -2.38
CA PHE A 166 19.41 7.94 -2.78
C PHE A 166 20.64 7.24 -2.22
N LYS A 167 21.69 7.21 -3.03
CA LYS A 167 23.03 6.78 -2.65
C LYS A 167 23.91 8.00 -2.44
N LYS A 168 24.78 7.96 -1.44
CA LYS A 168 25.86 8.92 -1.29
C LYS A 168 27.01 8.60 -2.25
N ASP A 169 27.37 9.53 -3.12
CA ASP A 169 28.46 9.35 -4.09
C ASP A 169 29.73 10.13 -3.73
N GLY A 170 30.35 9.80 -2.58
CA GLY A 170 31.70 10.26 -2.16
C GLY A 170 31.85 11.75 -1.83
N ARG A 171 31.24 12.65 -2.60
CA ARG A 171 31.05 14.08 -2.38
C ARG A 171 29.59 14.40 -2.70
N ARG A 172 29.06 15.47 -2.11
CA ARG A 172 27.69 15.91 -2.39
C ARG A 172 27.41 16.03 -3.89
N PRO A 173 26.18 15.68 -4.32
CA PRO A 173 24.99 15.37 -3.52
C PRO A 173 24.53 13.90 -3.56
N PHE A 174 23.52 13.56 -2.75
CA PHE A 174 22.77 12.31 -2.82
C PHE A 174 22.16 12.10 -4.22
N GLU A 175 22.44 10.97 -4.85
CA GLU A 175 21.97 10.65 -6.20
C GLU A 175 20.87 9.59 -6.17
N LEU A 176 19.79 9.83 -6.93
CA LEU A 176 18.65 8.92 -7.03
C LEU A 176 19.06 7.65 -7.76
N VAL A 177 18.99 6.52 -7.06
CA VAL A 177 19.35 5.20 -7.59
C VAL A 177 18.16 4.25 -7.66
N TYR A 178 17.10 4.51 -6.89
CA TYR A 178 15.84 3.79 -7.02
C TYR A 178 14.63 4.69 -6.82
N HIS A 179 13.67 4.60 -7.74
CA HIS A 179 12.38 5.24 -7.65
C HIS A 179 11.31 4.32 -8.21
N GLY A 180 10.41 3.86 -7.34
CA GLY A 180 9.45 2.84 -7.73
C GLY A 180 8.64 2.29 -6.58
N GLN A 181 8.08 1.10 -6.80
CA GLN A 181 7.20 0.42 -5.87
C GLN A 181 7.91 -0.10 -4.61
N PHE A 182 7.14 -0.47 -3.60
CA PHE A 182 7.64 -1.22 -2.45
C PHE A 182 7.88 -2.70 -2.81
N ASP A 183 6.87 -3.29 -3.45
CA ASP A 183 6.82 -4.65 -3.99
C ASP A 183 5.63 -4.78 -4.96
N ASP A 184 5.34 -5.99 -5.43
CA ASP A 184 4.21 -6.28 -6.32
C ASP A 184 2.83 -6.27 -5.63
N SER A 185 2.74 -6.13 -4.30
CA SER A 185 1.48 -6.16 -3.58
C SER A 185 0.68 -4.87 -3.78
N ARG A 186 -0.65 -4.97 -3.84
CA ARG A 186 -1.58 -3.87 -3.99
C ARG A 186 -2.84 -4.18 -3.17
N PRO A 187 -3.57 -3.17 -2.67
CA PRO A 187 -4.83 -3.40 -1.96
C PRO A 187 -5.88 -4.21 -2.75
N SER A 188 -5.76 -4.26 -4.08
CA SER A 188 -6.67 -5.01 -4.95
C SER A 188 -6.10 -6.31 -5.51
N ASN A 189 -4.87 -6.68 -5.16
CA ASN A 189 -4.34 -8.00 -5.51
C ASN A 189 -4.13 -8.80 -4.21
N ASN A 190 -4.30 -10.13 -4.29
CA ASN A 190 -4.10 -11.00 -3.14
C ASN A 190 -2.63 -11.33 -2.90
N ALA A 191 -1.70 -10.53 -3.45
CA ALA A 191 -0.28 -10.77 -3.30
C ALA A 191 0.17 -10.36 -1.90
N PRO A 192 1.01 -11.17 -1.22
CA PRO A 192 1.54 -10.82 0.09
C PRO A 192 2.48 -9.61 0.00
N VAL A 193 2.46 -8.78 1.05
CA VAL A 193 3.46 -7.71 1.23
C VAL A 193 4.79 -8.35 1.59
N THR A 194 5.85 -8.01 0.87
CA THR A 194 7.20 -8.56 1.01
C THR A 194 8.27 -7.48 1.10
N GLY A 195 8.04 -6.30 0.54
CA GLY A 195 9.05 -5.26 0.38
C GLY A 195 10.23 -5.63 -0.51
N ARG A 196 10.07 -6.66 -1.38
CA ARG A 196 11.16 -7.27 -2.14
C ARG A 196 11.95 -6.23 -2.96
N ASP A 197 11.27 -5.44 -3.78
CA ASP A 197 11.89 -4.53 -4.73
C ASP A 197 12.70 -3.45 -3.99
N LEU A 198 12.08 -2.81 -2.99
CA LEU A 198 12.75 -1.78 -2.21
C LEU A 198 13.89 -2.35 -1.34
N SER A 199 13.72 -3.53 -0.75
CA SER A 199 14.77 -4.19 0.05
C SER A 199 15.99 -4.52 -0.81
N LEU A 200 15.78 -5.08 -2.01
CA LEU A 200 16.86 -5.39 -2.94
C LEU A 200 17.61 -4.11 -3.35
N ALA A 201 16.90 -3.01 -3.63
CA ALA A 201 17.54 -1.74 -3.95
C ALA A 201 18.39 -1.22 -2.78
N ILE A 202 17.88 -1.28 -1.55
CA ILE A 202 18.62 -0.85 -0.35
C ILE A 202 19.84 -1.75 -0.11
N ASP A 203 19.69 -3.07 -0.24
CA ASP A 203 20.80 -4.01 -0.10
C ASP A 203 21.90 -3.71 -1.12
N CYS A 204 21.54 -3.45 -2.38
CA CYS A 204 22.50 -3.04 -3.42
C CYS A 204 23.25 -1.77 -3.02
N VAL A 205 22.53 -0.72 -2.61
CA VAL A 205 23.17 0.56 -2.22
C VAL A 205 24.11 0.38 -1.03
N LEU A 206 23.66 -0.29 0.03
CA LEU A 206 24.46 -0.49 1.24
C LEU A 206 25.66 -1.43 1.03
N SER A 207 25.61 -2.31 0.02
CA SER A 207 26.72 -3.19 -0.36
C SER A 207 27.60 -2.62 -1.49
N GLY A 208 27.32 -1.40 -1.97
CA GLY A 208 28.03 -0.77 -3.07
C GLY A 208 27.80 -1.41 -4.44
N GLN A 209 26.78 -2.28 -4.57
CA GLN A 209 26.40 -2.91 -5.83
C GLN A 209 25.48 -1.99 -6.66
N PRO A 210 25.48 -2.14 -8.00
CA PRO A 210 24.56 -1.39 -8.85
C PRO A 210 23.10 -1.80 -8.58
N VAL A 211 22.20 -0.82 -8.57
CA VAL A 211 20.75 -1.05 -8.49
C VAL A 211 20.22 -1.39 -9.89
N SER A 212 19.26 -2.33 -9.96
CA SER A 212 18.59 -2.69 -11.21
C SER A 212 17.93 -1.48 -11.88
N SER A 213 18.09 -1.38 -13.20
CA SER A 213 17.39 -0.38 -14.03
C SER A 213 15.91 -0.70 -14.24
N ASN A 214 15.51 -1.97 -14.06
CA ASN A 214 14.11 -2.36 -14.12
C ASN A 214 13.41 -2.02 -12.80
N GLN A 215 12.78 -0.84 -12.76
CA GLN A 215 12.08 -0.30 -11.60
C GLN A 215 10.62 -0.07 -11.97
N LYS A 216 9.71 -0.79 -11.30
CA LYS A 216 8.28 -0.60 -11.52
C LYS A 216 7.79 0.62 -10.76
N PRO A 217 6.91 1.46 -11.34
CA PRO A 217 6.41 2.65 -10.65
C PRO A 217 5.60 2.28 -9.40
N SER A 218 5.66 3.16 -8.41
CA SER A 218 4.73 3.12 -7.28
C SER A 218 3.31 3.40 -7.76
N ILE A 219 2.31 2.86 -7.08
CA ILE A 219 0.89 3.12 -7.37
C ILE A 219 0.19 3.53 -6.09
N GLY A 220 -0.51 4.66 -6.15
CA GLY A 220 -1.10 5.27 -4.97
C GLY A 220 -2.29 6.17 -5.24
N CYS A 221 -2.80 6.79 -4.18
CA CYS A 221 -3.66 7.96 -4.31
C CYS A 221 -2.82 9.15 -4.75
N SER A 222 -3.37 10.00 -5.62
CA SER A 222 -2.74 11.27 -5.99
C SER A 222 -2.43 12.13 -4.75
N ILE A 223 -1.27 12.79 -4.75
CA ILE A 223 -0.99 13.88 -3.81
C ILE A 223 -2.06 14.97 -3.97
N LYS A 224 -2.49 15.56 -2.85
CA LYS A 224 -3.54 16.59 -2.81
C LYS A 224 -2.88 17.96 -2.83
N TRP A 225 -2.95 18.64 -3.97
CA TRP A 225 -2.32 19.95 -4.22
C TRP A 225 -3.23 21.14 -3.87
N HIS A 226 -2.65 22.28 -3.50
CA HIS A 226 -3.40 23.55 -3.40
C HIS A 226 -4.02 23.95 -4.76
N PRO A 227 -5.24 24.51 -4.79
CA PRO A 227 -5.74 25.22 -5.97
C PRO A 227 -4.74 26.34 -6.36
N GLY A 228 -4.18 26.28 -7.56
CA GLY A 228 -3.15 27.23 -8.04
C GLY A 228 -1.72 26.71 -7.99
N ALA A 229 -1.44 25.59 -7.30
CA ALA A 229 -0.18 24.89 -7.41
C ALA A 229 -0.11 24.17 -8.77
N LYS A 230 0.53 24.79 -9.77
CA LYS A 230 0.84 24.12 -11.03
C LYS A 230 1.93 23.06 -10.79
N GLN A 231 1.72 21.86 -11.34
CA GLN A 231 2.77 20.86 -11.60
C GLN A 231 3.43 21.17 -12.94
#